data_AF-A0A6C0JII1-F1
#
_entry.id   AF-A0A6C0JII1-F1
#
_cell.length_a   1.000
_cell.length_b   1.000
_cell.length_c   1.000
_cell.angle_alpha   90.00
_cell.angle_beta   90.00
_cell.angle_gamma   90.00
#
_symmetry.space_group_name_H-M   'P 1'
#
loop_
_entity.id
_entity.type
_entity.pdbx_description
1 polymer ?
#
loop_
_entity_poly.entity_id
_entity_poly.type
_entity_poly.pdbx_seq_one_letter_code
_entity_poly.pdbx_strand_id
1 'polypeptide(L)'
;MLSLAELVDKILPLIGKSYNLPKTKNKGLPGLYLETLAGIQHTSNCLDCSDGELKVVPLKKTKKGLVQKETIAVTMIQPELKTQLFPDSRCYKKLNNLLVVPYLRTGDIIVYMQPYLVNKEKYPVLYKILEEDYYEIQKLFNETGILESKNGKVLQTRTKGAGHGSKSRAFYLRTCFLSQLL
;
A
#
# COMPACT_ATOMS: atom_id res chain seq x y z
N MET A 1 -1.04 2.71 20.74
CA MET A 1 -1.12 2.91 19.27
C MET A 1 -2.60 3.01 18.94
N LEU A 2 -3.01 3.97 18.11
CA LEU A 2 -4.42 4.15 17.75
C LEU A 2 -4.89 3.00 16.86
N SER A 3 -6.19 2.73 16.84
CA SER A 3 -6.86 1.89 15.85
C SER A 3 -7.03 2.62 14.51
N LEU A 4 -7.29 1.87 13.43
CA LEU A 4 -7.62 2.46 12.14
C LEU A 4 -8.91 3.27 12.18
N ALA A 5 -9.90 2.88 13.00
CA ALA A 5 -11.14 3.63 13.17
C ALA A 5 -10.86 5.02 13.75
N GLU A 6 -10.09 5.09 14.84
CA GLU A 6 -9.69 6.38 15.45
C GLU A 6 -8.82 7.20 14.49
N LEU A 7 -7.96 6.55 13.69
CA LEU A 7 -7.16 7.24 12.67
C LEU A 7 -8.04 7.83 11.57
N VAL A 8 -9.10 7.15 11.13
CA VAL A 8 -10.07 7.68 10.16
C VAL A 8 -10.71 8.96 10.69
N ASP A 9 -11.15 8.98 11.94
CA ASP A 9 -11.77 10.18 12.56
C ASP A 9 -10.82 11.38 12.55
N LYS A 10 -9.51 11.14 12.72
CA LYS A 10 -8.49 12.19 12.63
C LYS A 10 -8.19 12.63 11.19
N ILE A 11 -8.34 11.74 10.21
CA ILE A 11 -8.05 12.02 8.80
C ILE A 11 -9.22 12.71 8.10
N LEU A 12 -10.47 12.40 8.44
CA LEU A 12 -11.66 12.96 7.79
C LEU A 12 -11.65 14.50 7.72
N PRO A 13 -11.31 15.25 8.79
CA PRO A 13 -11.21 16.71 8.74
C PRO A 13 -10.07 17.25 7.86
N LEU A 14 -9.13 16.40 7.42
CA LEU A 14 -7.98 16.77 6.60
C LEU A 14 -8.29 16.66 5.09
N ILE A 15 -9.33 15.92 4.72
CA ILE A 15 -9.70 15.62 3.34
C ILE A 15 -10.15 16.88 2.60
N GLY A 16 -9.75 17.01 1.34
CA GLY A 16 -10.12 18.15 0.49
C GLY A 16 -9.33 19.44 0.76
N LYS A 17 -8.54 19.49 1.84
CA LYS A 17 -7.66 20.63 2.13
C LYS A 17 -6.38 20.57 1.28
N SER A 18 -5.89 21.74 0.91
CA SER A 18 -4.63 21.91 0.20
C SER A 18 -3.47 22.06 1.18
N TYR A 19 -2.42 21.29 0.97
CA TYR A 19 -1.19 21.36 1.77
C TYR A 19 0.01 21.62 0.87
N ASN A 20 0.83 22.59 1.26
CA ASN A 20 2.11 22.84 0.59
C ASN A 20 3.14 21.80 1.06
N LEU A 21 3.47 20.86 0.18
CA LEU A 21 4.42 19.79 0.42
C LEU A 21 5.32 19.61 -0.81
N PRO A 22 6.42 20.38 -0.92
CA PRO A 22 7.32 20.32 -2.06
C PRO A 22 7.81 18.92 -2.39
N LYS A 23 8.02 18.65 -3.69
CA LYS A 23 8.54 17.34 -4.11
C LYS A 23 9.97 17.16 -3.63
N THR A 24 10.23 16.02 -2.99
CA THR A 24 11.59 15.63 -2.56
C THR A 24 11.96 14.27 -3.16
N LYS A 25 13.22 13.87 -2.97
CA LYS A 25 13.66 12.49 -3.29
C LYS A 25 12.94 11.44 -2.43
N ASN A 26 12.41 11.83 -1.27
CA ASN A 26 11.63 10.95 -0.40
C ASN A 26 10.21 10.79 -0.93
N LYS A 27 9.99 9.73 -1.72
CA LYS A 27 8.67 9.38 -2.25
C LYS A 27 7.63 9.03 -1.17
N GLY A 28 8.08 8.68 0.04
CA GLY A 28 7.20 8.37 1.18
C GLY A 28 6.74 9.61 1.96
N LEU A 29 7.24 10.81 1.62
CA LEU A 29 6.95 12.04 2.35
C LEU A 29 5.45 12.36 2.48
N PRO A 30 4.57 12.15 1.48
CA PRO A 30 3.14 12.36 1.65
C PRO A 30 2.48 11.44 2.68
N GLY A 31 3.03 10.24 2.91
CA GLY A 31 2.57 9.34 3.98
C GLY A 31 2.95 9.88 5.34
N LEU A 32 4.24 10.16 5.55
CA LEU A 32 4.77 10.74 6.78
C LEU A 32 4.06 12.05 7.12
N TYR A 33 3.81 12.91 6.14
CA TYR A 33 3.12 14.18 6.40
C TYR A 33 1.68 13.96 6.88
N LEU A 34 0.95 12.98 6.33
CA LEU A 34 -0.38 12.64 6.82
C LEU A 34 -0.34 12.09 8.25
N GLU A 35 0.64 11.24 8.55
CA GLU A 35 0.86 10.72 9.90
C GLU A 35 1.07 11.86 10.91
N THR A 36 1.91 12.84 10.56
CA THR A 36 2.14 14.05 11.38
C THR A 36 0.85 14.85 11.58
N LEU A 37 0.09 15.10 10.50
CA LEU A 37 -1.17 15.84 10.58
C LEU A 37 -2.23 15.12 11.43
N ALA A 38 -2.28 13.80 11.36
CA ALA A 38 -3.19 12.96 12.15
C ALA A 38 -2.65 12.70 13.58
N GLY A 39 -1.47 13.21 13.92
CA GLY A 39 -0.87 13.07 15.25
C GLY A 39 -0.54 11.61 15.61
N ILE A 40 -0.07 10.81 14.65
CA ILE A 40 0.46 9.47 14.91
C ILE A 40 1.98 9.46 14.75
N GLN A 41 2.66 8.65 15.56
CA GLN A 41 4.12 8.59 15.57
C GLN A 41 4.66 7.87 14.33
N HIS A 42 5.76 8.38 13.78
CA HIS A 42 6.54 7.64 12.79
C HIS A 42 7.26 6.49 13.49
N THR A 43 6.91 5.26 13.17
CA THR A 43 7.52 4.07 13.78
C THR A 43 8.04 3.11 12.73
N SER A 44 8.96 2.24 13.12
CA SER A 44 9.42 1.11 12.29
C SER A 44 8.59 -0.16 12.53
N ASN A 45 7.46 -0.04 13.24
CA ASN A 45 6.62 -1.16 13.60
C ASN A 45 6.08 -1.87 12.36
N CYS A 46 5.61 -3.11 12.55
CA CYS A 46 5.00 -3.85 11.46
C CYS A 46 3.70 -3.20 10.96
N LEU A 47 2.98 -2.47 11.82
CA LEU A 47 1.73 -1.80 11.55
C LEU A 47 1.81 -0.36 12.05
N ASP A 48 1.14 0.56 11.37
CA ASP A 48 1.05 1.97 11.77
C ASP A 48 0.02 2.18 12.88
N CYS A 49 -0.97 1.28 12.97
CA CYS A 49 -2.04 1.26 13.97
C CYS A 49 -2.08 -0.08 14.71
N SER A 50 -2.76 -0.13 15.85
CA SER A 50 -2.84 -1.34 16.70
C SER A 50 -3.47 -2.53 15.97
N ASP A 51 -4.33 -2.25 15.00
CA ASP A 51 -5.18 -3.19 14.30
C ASP A 51 -5.01 -3.13 12.77
N GLY A 52 -4.09 -2.32 12.23
CA GLY A 52 -3.97 -2.17 10.78
C GLY A 52 -2.88 -1.22 10.28
N GLU A 53 -2.79 -1.11 8.95
CA GLU A 53 -1.76 -0.36 8.23
C GLU A 53 -2.35 0.87 7.54
N LEU A 54 -1.60 1.97 7.48
CA LEU A 54 -1.90 3.14 6.67
C LEU A 54 -1.08 3.11 5.37
N LYS A 55 -1.74 3.34 4.23
CA LYS A 55 -1.07 3.57 2.95
C LYS A 55 -1.58 4.81 2.27
N VAL A 56 -0.66 5.64 1.80
CA VAL A 56 -0.97 6.84 1.02
C VAL A 56 -0.56 6.62 -0.44
N VAL A 57 -1.43 6.97 -1.38
CA VAL A 57 -1.20 6.67 -2.80
C VAL A 57 -1.55 7.84 -3.74
N PRO A 58 -0.66 8.23 -4.66
CA PRO A 58 -0.96 9.32 -5.59
C PRO A 58 -2.01 8.89 -6.61
N LEU A 59 -2.88 9.83 -6.96
CA LEU A 59 -3.78 9.75 -8.11
C LEU A 59 -3.22 10.54 -9.29
N LYS A 60 -3.69 10.21 -10.49
CA LYS A 60 -3.51 11.00 -11.71
C LYS A 60 -4.85 11.16 -12.42
N LYS A 61 -5.03 12.30 -13.09
CA LYS A 61 -6.18 12.55 -13.96
C LYS A 61 -5.96 11.89 -15.31
N THR A 62 -6.98 11.21 -15.81
CA THR A 62 -7.04 10.61 -17.15
C THR A 62 -8.33 11.03 -17.85
N LYS A 63 -8.48 10.68 -19.13
CA LYS A 63 -9.76 10.89 -19.86
C LYS A 63 -10.94 10.17 -19.19
N LYS A 64 -10.69 9.08 -18.46
CA LYS A 64 -11.71 8.26 -17.77
C LYS A 64 -11.93 8.66 -16.30
N GLY A 65 -11.31 9.75 -15.84
CA GLY A 65 -11.36 10.19 -14.44
C GLY A 65 -10.05 9.97 -13.68
N LEU A 66 -10.13 9.96 -12.36
CA LEU A 66 -8.98 9.79 -11.47
C LEU A 66 -8.63 8.30 -11.33
N VAL A 67 -7.35 7.97 -11.48
CA VAL A 67 -6.84 6.60 -11.30
C VAL A 67 -5.59 6.60 -10.46
N GLN A 68 -5.28 5.46 -9.84
CA GLN A 68 -4.04 5.24 -9.12
C GLN A 68 -2.83 5.49 -10.03
N LYS A 69 -1.90 6.32 -9.57
CA LYS A 69 -0.72 6.69 -10.35
C LYS A 69 0.44 5.70 -10.18
N GLU A 70 0.63 5.17 -8.98
CA GLU A 70 1.80 4.36 -8.62
C GLU A 70 1.39 3.11 -7.83
N THR A 71 2.22 2.07 -7.90
CA THR A 71 2.07 0.84 -7.09
C THR A 71 2.31 1.14 -5.61
N ILE A 72 1.58 0.48 -4.71
CA ILE A 72 1.71 0.69 -3.25
C ILE A 72 2.62 -0.38 -2.66
N ALA A 73 3.71 0.00 -2.01
CA ALA A 73 4.59 -0.96 -1.33
C ALA A 73 3.88 -1.55 -0.10
N VAL A 74 3.87 -2.88 0.03
CA VAL A 74 3.28 -3.60 1.17
C VAL A 74 4.37 -3.94 2.18
N THR A 75 5.23 -4.90 1.85
CA THR A 75 6.30 -5.38 2.74
C THR A 75 7.45 -5.98 1.93
N MET A 76 8.65 -5.98 2.49
CA MET A 76 9.79 -6.72 1.93
C MET A 76 9.48 -8.23 1.93
N ILE A 77 9.84 -8.91 0.84
CA ILE A 77 9.77 -10.37 0.76
C ILE A 77 10.80 -10.94 1.73
N GLN A 78 10.37 -11.90 2.53
CA GLN A 78 11.20 -12.59 3.50
C GLN A 78 11.58 -13.99 2.97
N PRO A 79 12.70 -14.58 3.43
CA PRO A 79 13.10 -15.93 3.03
C PRO A 79 12.02 -17.01 3.24
N GLU A 80 11.17 -16.82 4.25
CA GLU A 80 10.08 -17.72 4.62
C GLU A 80 8.97 -17.78 3.57
N LEU A 81 8.97 -16.90 2.55
CA LEU A 81 8.03 -16.96 1.43
C LEU A 81 7.96 -18.36 0.82
N LYS A 82 9.00 -19.19 0.87
CA LYS A 82 8.97 -20.54 0.28
C LYS A 82 7.94 -21.48 0.91
N THR A 83 7.63 -21.30 2.19
CA THR A 83 6.79 -22.23 2.98
C THR A 83 5.67 -21.53 3.74
N GLN A 84 5.72 -20.20 3.88
CA GLN A 84 4.76 -19.42 4.67
C GLN A 84 3.41 -19.32 3.97
N LEU A 85 2.35 -19.75 4.67
CA LEU A 85 0.97 -19.58 4.20
C LEU A 85 0.58 -18.09 4.17
N PHE A 86 -0.34 -17.74 3.27
CA PHE A 86 -0.76 -16.35 3.12
C PHE A 86 -1.30 -15.75 4.42
N PRO A 87 -2.25 -16.37 5.17
CA PRO A 87 -2.80 -15.79 6.39
C PRO A 87 -1.77 -15.54 7.50
N ASP A 88 -0.70 -16.33 7.53
CA ASP A 88 0.39 -16.21 8.51
C ASP A 88 1.50 -15.25 8.05
N SER A 89 1.39 -14.72 6.84
CA SER A 89 2.43 -13.88 6.24
C SER A 89 2.40 -12.45 6.75
N ARG A 90 3.58 -11.81 6.79
CA ARG A 90 3.68 -10.36 7.02
C ARG A 90 2.94 -9.56 5.95
N CYS A 91 2.81 -10.11 4.73
CA CYS A 91 2.04 -9.52 3.66
C CYS A 91 0.56 -9.44 4.05
N TYR A 92 -0.03 -10.55 4.45
CA TYR A 92 -1.40 -10.59 4.95
C TYR A 92 -1.59 -9.73 6.17
N LYS A 93 -0.69 -9.78 7.16
CA LYS A 93 -0.77 -8.92 8.36
C LYS A 93 -0.93 -7.43 8.02
N LYS A 94 -0.21 -6.92 7.01
CA LYS A 94 -0.32 -5.54 6.55
C LYS A 94 -1.54 -5.26 5.65
N LEU A 95 -2.09 -6.28 5.02
CA LEU A 95 -3.23 -6.13 4.12
C LEU A 95 -4.57 -6.32 4.83
N ASN A 96 -4.61 -7.19 5.86
CA ASN A 96 -5.81 -7.69 6.56
C ASN A 96 -6.76 -6.61 7.08
N ASN A 97 -6.20 -5.46 7.46
CA ASN A 97 -6.96 -4.28 7.80
C ASN A 97 -6.12 -3.08 7.38
N LEU A 98 -6.53 -2.45 6.29
CA LEU A 98 -5.73 -1.48 5.56
C LEU A 98 -6.53 -0.20 5.34
N LEU A 99 -5.99 0.93 5.78
CA LEU A 99 -6.51 2.25 5.46
C LEU A 99 -5.74 2.84 4.28
N VAL A 100 -6.41 3.03 3.16
CA VAL A 100 -5.80 3.63 1.96
C VAL A 100 -6.30 5.04 1.76
N VAL A 101 -5.39 6.01 1.74
CA VAL A 101 -5.68 7.43 1.54
C VAL A 101 -5.10 7.91 0.22
N PRO A 102 -5.92 8.07 -0.83
CA PRO A 102 -5.46 8.63 -2.07
C PRO A 102 -5.15 10.12 -1.93
N TYR A 103 -4.26 10.65 -2.76
CA TYR A 103 -4.03 12.10 -2.84
C TYR A 103 -3.82 12.58 -4.28
N LEU A 104 -4.27 13.80 -4.57
CA LEU A 104 -3.89 14.53 -5.78
C LEU A 104 -2.67 15.39 -5.50
N ARG A 105 -1.84 15.59 -6.53
CA ARG A 105 -0.67 16.46 -6.46
C ARG A 105 -0.58 17.35 -7.69
N THR A 106 -0.51 18.65 -7.47
CA THR A 106 -0.33 19.69 -8.49
C THR A 106 0.84 20.58 -8.06
N GLY A 107 1.98 20.47 -8.75
CA GLY A 107 3.22 21.10 -8.30
C GLY A 107 3.62 20.63 -6.90
N ASP A 108 3.76 21.59 -6.00
CA ASP A 108 4.09 21.38 -4.59
C ASP A 108 2.85 21.25 -3.69
N ILE A 109 1.65 21.42 -4.23
CA ILE A 109 0.42 21.24 -3.47
C ILE A 109 -0.05 19.79 -3.53
N ILE A 110 -0.46 19.25 -2.38
CA ILE A 110 -1.21 17.99 -2.28
C ILE A 110 -2.60 18.20 -1.68
N VAL A 111 -3.53 17.36 -2.08
CA VAL A 111 -4.88 17.27 -1.51
C VAL A 111 -5.17 15.81 -1.21
N TYR A 112 -5.37 15.46 0.06
CA TYR A 112 -5.81 14.12 0.45
C TYR A 112 -7.29 13.94 0.07
N MET A 113 -7.63 12.75 -0.40
CA MET A 113 -8.95 12.35 -0.86
C MET A 113 -9.61 11.41 0.14
N GLN A 114 -10.89 11.11 -0.08
CA GLN A 114 -11.67 10.19 0.76
C GLN A 114 -10.89 8.88 1.00
N PRO A 115 -10.67 8.48 2.27
CA PRO A 115 -9.99 7.24 2.60
C PRO A 115 -10.88 6.01 2.36
N TYR A 116 -10.25 4.87 2.12
CA TYR A 116 -10.88 3.55 2.03
C TYR A 116 -10.38 2.66 3.16
N LEU A 117 -11.29 2.25 4.05
CA LEU A 117 -11.03 1.15 4.98
C LEU A 117 -11.27 -0.18 4.25
N VAL A 118 -10.21 -0.97 4.11
CA VAL A 118 -10.15 -2.20 3.30
C VAL A 118 -9.84 -3.38 4.21
N ASN A 119 -10.81 -4.30 4.31
CA ASN A 119 -10.67 -5.55 5.06
C ASN A 119 -11.40 -6.70 4.33
N LYS A 120 -11.18 -7.93 4.77
CA LYS A 120 -11.75 -9.13 4.14
C LYS A 120 -13.28 -9.14 4.17
N GLU A 121 -13.88 -8.63 5.24
CA GLU A 121 -15.34 -8.57 5.40
C GLU A 121 -15.98 -7.67 4.33
N LYS A 122 -15.37 -6.51 4.07
CA LYS A 122 -15.89 -5.54 3.10
C LYS A 122 -15.52 -5.88 1.66
N TYR A 123 -14.37 -6.51 1.44
CA TYR A 123 -13.85 -6.81 0.09
C TYR A 123 -13.42 -8.28 -0.06
N PRO A 124 -14.32 -9.27 0.12
CA PRO A 124 -13.95 -10.68 0.12
C PRO A 124 -13.38 -11.15 -1.23
N VAL A 125 -13.89 -10.62 -2.35
CA VAL A 125 -13.40 -10.94 -3.70
C VAL A 125 -11.97 -10.47 -3.90
N LEU A 126 -11.64 -9.24 -3.46
CA LEU A 126 -10.28 -8.72 -3.51
C LEU A 126 -9.32 -9.60 -2.69
N TYR A 127 -9.74 -10.04 -1.50
CA TYR A 127 -8.91 -10.88 -0.65
C TYR A 127 -8.63 -12.25 -1.25
N LYS A 128 -9.61 -12.84 -1.95
CA LYS A 128 -9.40 -14.06 -2.72
C LYS A 128 -8.33 -13.85 -3.80
N ILE A 129 -8.38 -12.72 -4.53
CA ILE A 129 -7.37 -12.39 -5.55
C ILE A 129 -5.98 -12.20 -4.92
N LEU A 130 -5.90 -11.50 -3.79
CA LEU A 130 -4.62 -11.28 -3.09
C LEU A 130 -3.99 -12.59 -2.62
N GLU A 131 -4.82 -13.53 -2.15
CA GLU A 131 -4.39 -14.87 -1.75
C GLU A 131 -3.91 -15.70 -2.95
N GLU A 132 -4.70 -15.72 -4.03
CA GLU A 132 -4.33 -16.39 -5.29
C GLU A 132 -2.99 -15.84 -5.84
N ASP A 133 -2.84 -14.51 -5.89
CA ASP A 133 -1.62 -13.86 -6.36
C ASP A 133 -0.41 -14.20 -5.48
N TYR A 134 -0.59 -14.22 -4.16
CA TYR A 134 0.47 -14.59 -3.22
C TYR A 134 0.96 -16.01 -3.48
N TYR A 135 0.04 -16.97 -3.60
CA TYR A 135 0.38 -18.37 -3.84
C TYR A 135 0.95 -18.61 -5.25
N GLU A 136 0.47 -17.90 -6.28
CA GLU A 136 1.07 -17.91 -7.62
C GLU A 136 2.54 -17.46 -7.56
N ILE A 137 2.80 -16.33 -6.90
CA ILE A 137 4.15 -15.78 -6.72
C ILE A 137 5.04 -16.76 -5.94
N GLN A 138 4.54 -17.32 -4.83
CA GLN A 138 5.26 -18.30 -4.02
C GLN A 138 5.62 -19.55 -4.83
N LYS A 139 4.65 -20.11 -5.56
CA LYS A 139 4.84 -21.30 -6.41
C LYS A 139 5.94 -21.04 -7.44
N LEU A 140 5.84 -19.97 -8.22
CA LEU A 140 6.81 -19.63 -9.25
C LEU A 140 8.20 -19.37 -8.67
N PHE A 141 8.28 -18.76 -7.48
CA PHE A 141 9.54 -18.58 -6.78
C PHE A 141 10.16 -19.90 -6.32
N ASN A 142 9.36 -20.85 -5.85
CA ASN A 142 9.83 -22.17 -5.46
C ASN A 142 10.31 -23.00 -6.67
N GLU A 143 9.64 -22.88 -7.82
CA GLU A 143 9.99 -23.60 -9.05
C GLU A 143 11.24 -23.04 -9.74
N THR A 144 11.38 -21.71 -9.80
CA THR A 144 12.40 -21.05 -10.62
C THR A 144 13.51 -20.36 -9.82
N GLY A 145 13.28 -20.08 -8.54
CA GLY A 145 14.12 -19.20 -7.73
C GLY A 145 14.05 -17.71 -8.12
N ILE A 146 13.16 -17.32 -9.05
CA ILE A 146 13.09 -15.97 -9.62
C ILE A 146 11.77 -15.29 -9.23
N LEU A 147 11.87 -14.02 -8.80
CA LEU A 147 10.71 -13.16 -8.53
C LEU A 147 10.53 -12.16 -9.68
N GLU A 148 9.47 -12.33 -10.47
CA GLU A 148 9.14 -11.45 -11.60
C GLU A 148 7.99 -10.50 -11.27
N SER A 149 8.06 -9.27 -11.78
CA SER A 149 7.02 -8.26 -11.56
C SER A 149 5.76 -8.45 -12.41
N LYS A 150 5.79 -9.36 -13.37
CA LYS A 150 4.65 -9.64 -14.25
C LYS A 150 3.60 -10.53 -13.57
N ASN A 151 3.99 -11.32 -12.57
CA ASN A 151 3.14 -12.31 -11.90
C ASN A 151 2.14 -11.64 -10.93
N GLY A 152 0.98 -12.28 -10.74
CA GLY A 152 -0.14 -11.80 -9.94
C GLY A 152 -0.95 -10.67 -10.60
N LYS A 153 -2.24 -10.56 -10.29
CA LYS A 153 -3.23 -9.66 -10.89
C LYS A 153 -3.35 -8.31 -10.17
N VAL A 154 -3.30 -8.32 -8.84
CA VAL A 154 -3.41 -7.17 -7.94
C VAL A 154 -2.17 -7.06 -7.05
N LEU A 155 -1.68 -8.17 -6.49
CA LEU A 155 -0.42 -8.25 -5.78
C LEU A 155 0.70 -8.62 -6.77
N GLN A 156 1.88 -8.03 -6.59
CA GLN A 156 3.06 -8.35 -7.40
C GLN A 156 4.35 -8.19 -6.61
N THR A 157 5.46 -8.66 -7.17
CA THR A 157 6.79 -8.40 -6.60
C THR A 157 7.53 -7.34 -7.40
N ARG A 158 8.30 -6.47 -6.74
CA ARG A 158 9.17 -5.50 -7.42
C ARG A 158 10.48 -5.35 -6.67
N THR A 159 11.52 -4.87 -7.36
CA THR A 159 12.75 -4.43 -6.70
C THR A 159 12.45 -3.25 -5.78
N LYS A 160 13.07 -3.24 -4.60
CA LYS A 160 12.97 -2.15 -3.62
C LYS A 160 14.39 -1.80 -3.17
N GLY A 161 14.73 -0.51 -3.10
CA GLY A 161 16.06 -0.05 -2.69
C GLY A 161 16.57 1.11 -3.55
N ALA A 162 17.69 1.70 -3.16
CA ALA A 162 18.31 2.79 -3.91
C ALA A 162 19.16 2.25 -5.07
N GLY A 163 19.06 2.88 -6.25
CA GLY A 163 19.91 2.61 -7.41
C GLY A 163 19.47 1.46 -8.33
N HIS A 164 20.07 1.41 -9.52
CA HIS A 164 20.02 0.25 -10.41
C HIS A 164 20.96 -0.82 -9.83
N GLY A 165 20.41 -1.94 -9.34
CA GLY A 165 21.21 -3.02 -8.72
C GLY A 165 20.70 -3.54 -7.37
N SER A 166 19.66 -2.94 -6.79
CA SER A 166 19.06 -3.51 -5.57
C SER A 166 18.50 -4.91 -5.84
N LYS A 167 19.02 -5.89 -5.10
CA LYS A 167 18.59 -7.29 -5.16
C LYS A 167 17.35 -7.58 -4.32
N SER A 168 17.01 -6.69 -3.38
CA SER A 168 15.92 -6.94 -2.46
C SER A 168 14.56 -6.68 -3.12
N ARG A 169 13.61 -7.56 -2.81
CA ARG A 169 12.27 -7.56 -3.40
C ARG A 169 11.23 -7.26 -2.33
N ALA A 170 10.15 -6.64 -2.75
CA ALA A 170 8.99 -6.39 -1.90
C ALA A 170 7.70 -6.72 -2.65
N PHE A 171 6.66 -7.02 -1.88
CA PHE A 171 5.29 -7.06 -2.36
C PHE A 171 4.76 -5.65 -2.59
N TYR A 172 4.02 -5.49 -3.69
CA TYR A 172 3.36 -4.27 -4.08
C TYR A 172 1.93 -4.54 -4.54
N LEU A 173 1.02 -3.65 -4.19
CA LEU A 173 -0.28 -3.57 -4.85
C LEU A 173 -0.13 -2.82 -6.17
N ARG A 174 -0.66 -3.40 -7.25
CA ARG A 174 -0.66 -2.83 -8.61
C ARG A 174 -1.49 -1.57 -8.70
N THR A 175 -1.36 -0.84 -9.80
CA THR A 175 -2.14 0.37 -10.08
C THR A 175 -3.62 0.12 -10.36
N CYS A 176 -4.02 -1.14 -10.55
CA CYS A 176 -5.43 -1.53 -10.62
C CYS A 176 -6.06 -1.75 -9.23
N PHE A 177 -5.29 -1.69 -8.14
CA PHE A 177 -5.81 -1.98 -6.80
C PHE A 177 -6.97 -1.06 -6.41
N LEU A 178 -6.84 0.26 -6.56
CA LEU A 178 -7.93 1.17 -6.21
C LEU A 178 -9.21 0.93 -7.04
N SER A 179 -9.10 0.40 -8.27
CA SER A 179 -10.29 0.07 -9.05
C SER A 179 -11.00 -1.19 -8.57
N GLN A 180 -10.41 -1.95 -7.65
CA GLN A 180 -11.07 -3.08 -6.97
C GLN A 180 -11.89 -2.63 -5.75
N LEU A 181 -11.82 -1.34 -5.38
CA LEU A 181 -12.52 -0.77 -4.21
C LEU A 181 -13.79 0.00 -4.58
N LEU A 182 -14.05 0.14 -5.89
CA LEU A 182 -15.19 0.80 -6.52
C LEU A 182 -16.23 -0.25 -6.94
#